data_AF-A0A066Z0Q7-F1
#
_entry.id   AF-A0A066Z0Q7-F1
#
_cell.length_a   1.000
_cell.length_b   1.000
_cell.length_c   1.000
_cell.angle_alpha   90.00
_cell.angle_beta   90.00
_cell.angle_gamma   90.00
#
_symmetry.space_group_name_H-M   'P 1'
#
loop_
_entity.id
_entity.type
_entity.pdbx_description
1 polymer ?
#
loop_
_entity_poly.entity_id
_entity_poly.type
_entity_poly.pdbx_seq_one_letter_code
_entity_poly.pdbx_strand_id
1 'polypeptide(L)'
;MTERTDRTVLLRGGNVYSPADPFATAMLVEGEHIAWVGSDGAAEAYADVADEIVELDGALVTPAFVDAHVHATSTGLALTGLDLTDSASLADALAAVTAFTAAGPTEGILLGHGWDQTRWPEHRAPSLAELDAAAGGAALYLSRTDVHSGLATSALRALVPALADRAGYSADGPLTQDAHHAVRRAALAHLTPAQRRDAQHATLRRAAELGIGALHECAGPDISSAEDLAALLALAAETEGPEVFGYWGELGAQGVETAKRLGAVGAGGDLFVDGALGSHTACLHDPYADTDHTGVAYLTADQIAEHVVACTEAGLQAGFHAIGDAAIGAVLDGVRAAADKLGAEPVKAMRHRVEHAEALTPETIAAFAELGLTASVQPAFDAAWADPTACTSNASVPNAPRSSTRSPRCCGPASRWPSAPTRPSPRSTRGAPSAPPPSTAPPSTASRSAPRSPPTPAAATAPSATTRTASWCPARSPPTRSGPPPTWSSRPPTPASPTGPPTPAPAPPACPTSPPANPSPPACAPWSAAGPSTPTGTRRTAPASEVPFGGRRTR
;
A
#
# COMPACT_ATOMS: atom_id res chain seq x y z
N MET A 1 -10.50 22.50 -11.44
CA MET A 1 -11.22 23.27 -10.39
C MET A 1 -12.68 22.90 -10.54
N THR A 2 -13.07 21.82 -9.88
CA THR A 2 -14.47 21.43 -9.71
C THR A 2 -15.16 22.58 -8.97
N GLU A 3 -16.35 22.96 -9.44
CA GLU A 3 -17.16 24.00 -8.85
C GLU A 3 -17.46 23.56 -7.40
N ARG A 4 -16.78 24.19 -6.44
CA ARG A 4 -16.86 23.82 -5.03
C ARG A 4 -18.29 24.12 -4.60
N THR A 5 -19.10 23.08 -4.44
CA THR A 5 -20.50 23.27 -4.09
C THR A 5 -20.54 23.78 -2.65
N ASP A 6 -21.00 25.01 -2.44
CA ASP A 6 -21.32 25.58 -1.12
C ASP A 6 -22.56 24.91 -0.49
N ARG A 7 -22.86 23.66 -0.89
CA ARG A 7 -24.00 22.89 -0.42
C ARG A 7 -23.78 22.52 1.04
N THR A 8 -24.79 22.78 1.84
CA THR A 8 -24.82 22.50 3.27
C THR A 8 -25.70 21.30 3.59
N VAL A 9 -25.16 20.34 4.33
CA VAL A 9 -25.86 19.12 4.74
C VAL A 9 -25.80 19.01 6.27
N LEU A 10 -26.96 19.03 6.91
CA LEU A 10 -27.10 18.82 8.34
C LEU A 10 -27.44 17.35 8.62
N LEU A 11 -26.51 16.62 9.22
CA LEU A 11 -26.75 15.29 9.77
C LEU A 11 -27.21 15.45 11.22
N ARG A 12 -28.36 14.86 11.61
CA ARG A 12 -28.87 14.97 12.99
C ARG A 12 -29.56 13.69 13.47
N GLY A 13 -29.83 13.62 14.77
CA GLY A 13 -30.49 12.48 15.41
C GLY A 13 -29.63 11.23 15.48
N GLY A 14 -28.30 11.37 15.44
CA GLY A 14 -27.35 10.24 15.43
C GLY A 14 -26.31 10.31 16.55
N ASN A 15 -25.20 9.62 16.36
CA ASN A 15 -24.00 9.72 17.20
C ASN A 15 -22.82 10.09 16.30
N VAL A 16 -22.14 11.20 16.57
CA VAL A 16 -21.00 11.66 15.77
C VAL A 16 -19.71 11.42 16.55
N TYR A 17 -18.90 10.47 16.09
CA TYR A 17 -17.60 10.20 16.69
C TYR A 17 -16.61 11.29 16.28
N SER A 18 -16.36 12.25 17.18
CA SER A 18 -15.42 13.34 16.96
C SER A 18 -14.57 13.61 18.21
N PRO A 19 -13.24 13.79 18.08
CA PRO A 19 -12.41 14.24 19.17
C PRO A 19 -12.75 15.66 19.66
N ALA A 20 -13.41 16.48 18.83
CA ALA A 20 -13.78 17.85 19.16
C ALA A 20 -14.97 17.90 20.15
N ASP A 21 -15.91 16.97 20.01
CA ASP A 21 -17.02 16.78 20.94
C ASP A 21 -17.40 15.28 20.99
N PRO A 22 -17.06 14.57 22.08
CA PRO A 22 -17.30 13.14 22.21
C PRO A 22 -18.78 12.77 22.43
N PHE A 23 -19.67 13.75 22.63
CA PHE A 23 -21.10 13.54 22.84
C PHE A 23 -21.96 14.14 21.72
N ALA A 24 -21.34 14.50 20.60
CA ALA A 24 -22.05 15.09 19.47
C ALA A 24 -23.08 14.12 18.89
N THR A 25 -24.25 14.66 18.57
CA THR A 25 -25.37 13.93 17.96
C THR A 25 -25.77 14.49 16.59
N ALA A 26 -25.16 15.62 16.19
CA ALA A 26 -25.36 16.28 14.91
C ALA A 26 -24.06 16.88 14.35
N MET A 27 -24.02 17.02 13.03
CA MET A 27 -22.89 17.59 12.27
C MET A 27 -23.41 18.37 11.06
N LEU A 28 -22.88 19.56 10.84
CA LEU A 28 -23.10 20.34 9.62
C LEU A 28 -21.87 20.23 8.72
N VAL A 29 -22.08 19.82 7.48
CA VAL A 29 -21.07 19.78 6.43
C VAL A 29 -21.38 20.88 5.43
N GLU A 30 -20.37 21.65 5.04
CA GLU A 30 -20.43 22.68 4.00
C GLU A 30 -19.38 22.33 2.93
N GLY A 31 -19.85 21.87 1.76
CA GLY A 31 -18.98 21.32 0.71
C GLY A 31 -18.08 20.19 1.23
N GLU A 32 -16.76 20.43 1.24
CA GLU A 32 -15.73 19.46 1.65
C GLU A 32 -15.30 19.64 3.11
N HIS A 33 -16.00 20.45 3.89
CA HIS A 33 -15.58 20.82 5.24
C HIS A 33 -16.68 20.58 6.27
N ILE A 34 -16.26 20.09 7.43
CA ILE A 34 -17.13 20.05 8.61
C ILE A 34 -17.21 21.48 9.16
N ALA A 35 -18.35 22.13 8.98
CA ALA A 35 -18.59 23.49 9.44
C ALA A 35 -18.89 23.53 10.94
N TRP A 36 -19.57 22.49 11.46
CA TRP A 36 -19.95 22.42 12.86
C TRP A 36 -20.23 20.99 13.33
N VAL A 37 -20.00 20.70 14.62
CA VAL A 37 -20.31 19.44 15.30
C VAL A 37 -20.85 19.77 16.68
N GLY A 38 -21.92 19.09 17.12
CA GLY A 38 -22.49 19.29 18.45
C GLY A 38 -23.79 18.51 18.67
N SER A 39 -24.68 19.04 19.50
CA SER A 39 -25.93 18.36 19.89
C SER A 39 -27.13 18.71 19.02
N ASP A 40 -28.11 17.82 18.93
CA ASP A 40 -29.37 18.05 18.19
C ASP A 40 -30.10 19.32 18.61
N GLY A 41 -30.08 19.64 19.90
CA GLY A 41 -30.70 20.87 20.40
C GLY A 41 -30.04 22.14 19.84
N ALA A 42 -28.73 22.11 19.60
CA ALA A 42 -28.01 23.20 18.95
C ALA A 42 -28.12 23.14 17.42
N ALA A 43 -28.36 21.96 16.85
CA ALA A 43 -28.53 21.75 15.41
C ALA A 43 -29.73 22.50 14.83
N GLU A 44 -30.76 22.76 15.64
CA GLU A 44 -31.97 23.49 15.23
C GLU A 44 -31.65 24.89 14.69
N ALA A 45 -30.56 25.53 15.17
CA ALA A 45 -30.11 26.83 14.66
C ALA A 45 -29.66 26.78 13.19
N TYR A 46 -29.37 25.58 12.67
CA TYR A 46 -28.95 25.36 11.29
C TYR A 46 -30.05 24.78 10.40
N ALA A 47 -31.17 24.35 10.96
CA ALA A 47 -32.23 23.65 10.22
C ALA A 47 -32.82 24.51 9.08
N ASP A 48 -32.94 25.82 9.29
CA ASP A 48 -33.48 26.76 8.29
C ASP A 48 -32.48 27.17 7.21
N VAL A 49 -31.18 26.92 7.43
CA VAL A 49 -30.09 27.36 6.52
C VAL A 49 -29.42 26.19 5.79
N ALA A 50 -29.64 24.95 6.24
CA ALA A 50 -29.11 23.77 5.58
C ALA A 50 -29.89 23.48 4.27
N ASP A 51 -29.18 23.21 3.18
CA ASP A 51 -29.79 22.81 1.91
C ASP A 51 -30.42 21.41 2.00
N GLU A 52 -29.86 20.55 2.85
CA GLU A 52 -30.34 19.20 3.11
C GLU A 52 -30.25 18.87 4.61
N ILE A 53 -31.28 18.22 5.13
CA ILE A 53 -31.27 17.62 6.47
C ILE A 53 -31.39 16.11 6.31
N VAL A 54 -30.45 15.38 6.90
CA VAL A 54 -30.43 13.92 6.95
C VAL A 54 -30.67 13.46 8.39
N GLU A 55 -31.79 12.80 8.62
CA GLU A 55 -32.06 12.11 9.88
C GLU A 55 -31.26 10.80 9.92
N LEU A 56 -30.45 10.65 10.97
CA LEU A 56 -29.57 9.50 11.14
C LEU A 56 -30.24 8.33 11.88
N ASP A 57 -31.42 8.54 12.48
CA ASP A 57 -32.17 7.51 13.23
C ASP A 57 -31.31 6.72 14.24
N GLY A 58 -30.41 7.42 14.93
CA GLY A 58 -29.48 6.88 15.92
C GLY A 58 -28.19 6.28 15.33
N ALA A 59 -27.99 6.33 14.01
CA ALA A 59 -26.79 5.83 13.35
C ALA A 59 -25.51 6.52 13.83
N LEU A 60 -24.39 5.80 13.70
CA LEU A 60 -23.06 6.29 14.03
C LEU A 60 -22.41 6.90 12.79
N VAL A 61 -21.94 8.14 12.93
CA VAL A 61 -21.05 8.80 11.96
C VAL A 61 -19.64 8.74 12.50
N THR A 62 -18.71 8.21 11.72
CA THR A 62 -17.27 8.18 12.02
C THR A 62 -16.49 8.82 10.88
N PRO A 63 -15.24 9.24 11.11
CA PRO A 63 -14.30 9.44 10.02
C PRO A 63 -14.26 8.17 9.15
N ALA A 64 -14.18 8.35 7.83
CA ALA A 64 -13.90 7.25 6.92
C ALA A 64 -12.51 6.66 7.22
N PHE A 65 -12.31 5.38 6.88
CA PHE A 65 -10.99 4.78 7.01
C PHE A 65 -10.03 5.38 5.98
N VAL A 66 -8.73 5.39 6.35
CA VAL A 66 -7.64 5.73 5.44
C VAL A 66 -6.76 4.50 5.32
N ASP A 67 -6.61 3.98 4.11
CA ASP A 67 -5.61 2.95 3.85
C ASP A 67 -4.28 3.63 3.56
N ALA A 68 -3.34 3.50 4.49
CA ALA A 68 -2.09 4.24 4.45
C ALA A 68 -1.03 3.62 3.53
N HIS A 69 -1.27 2.42 2.98
CA HIS A 69 -0.34 1.76 2.08
C HIS A 69 -1.08 0.76 1.19
N VAL A 70 -1.25 1.09 -0.09
CA VAL A 70 -1.84 0.19 -1.08
C VAL A 70 -1.07 0.27 -2.41
N HIS A 71 -1.15 -0.82 -3.18
CA HIS A 71 -0.87 -0.80 -4.62
C HIS A 71 -2.21 -0.99 -5.34
N ALA A 72 -2.84 0.10 -5.73
CA ALA A 72 -4.22 0.17 -6.16
C ALA A 72 -4.45 -0.55 -7.47
N THR A 73 -3.58 -0.36 -8.48
CA THR A 73 -3.71 -1.09 -9.75
C THR A 73 -3.54 -2.60 -9.52
N SER A 74 -2.54 -3.01 -8.75
CA SER A 74 -2.32 -4.42 -8.40
C SER A 74 -3.50 -5.03 -7.66
N THR A 75 -4.10 -4.28 -6.71
CA THR A 75 -5.31 -4.69 -6.00
C THR A 75 -6.48 -4.89 -6.96
N GLY A 76 -6.64 -4.00 -7.92
CA GLY A 76 -7.68 -4.06 -8.93
C GLY A 76 -7.53 -5.24 -9.87
N LEU A 77 -6.29 -5.53 -10.27
CA LEU A 77 -5.96 -6.70 -11.09
C LEU A 77 -6.23 -8.00 -10.33
N ALA A 78 -6.04 -8.03 -9.01
CA ALA A 78 -6.43 -9.17 -8.19
C ALA A 78 -7.97 -9.30 -8.08
N LEU A 79 -8.70 -8.20 -7.93
CA LEU A 79 -10.17 -8.19 -7.83
C LEU A 79 -10.87 -8.57 -9.15
N THR A 80 -10.30 -8.16 -10.28
CA THR A 80 -10.88 -8.36 -11.62
C THR A 80 -10.31 -9.55 -12.37
N GLY A 81 -9.13 -10.03 -11.95
CA GLY A 81 -8.45 -11.19 -12.52
C GLY A 81 -9.02 -12.52 -12.04
N LEU A 82 -8.42 -13.60 -12.55
CA LEU A 82 -8.79 -14.96 -12.17
C LEU A 82 -8.22 -15.32 -10.79
N ASP A 83 -9.09 -15.55 -9.81
CA ASP A 83 -8.72 -16.08 -8.50
C ASP A 83 -8.82 -17.61 -8.48
N LEU A 84 -7.68 -18.29 -8.29
CA LEU A 84 -7.57 -19.74 -8.20
C LEU A 84 -7.39 -20.24 -6.75
N THR A 85 -7.49 -19.37 -5.74
CA THR A 85 -7.19 -19.67 -4.33
C THR A 85 -8.03 -20.82 -3.77
N ASP A 86 -9.29 -20.94 -4.19
CA ASP A 86 -10.21 -22.00 -3.76
C ASP A 86 -10.30 -23.17 -4.78
N SER A 87 -9.40 -23.24 -5.77
CA SER A 87 -9.37 -24.37 -6.72
C SER A 87 -8.98 -25.67 -5.99
N ALA A 88 -9.81 -26.70 -6.10
CA ALA A 88 -9.64 -27.96 -5.36
C ALA A 88 -8.74 -28.98 -6.09
N SER A 89 -8.54 -28.82 -7.39
CA SER A 89 -7.72 -29.72 -8.21
C SER A 89 -7.10 -29.01 -9.40
N LEU A 90 -6.17 -29.69 -10.07
CA LEU A 90 -5.65 -29.23 -11.37
C LEU A 90 -6.76 -29.07 -12.41
N ALA A 91 -7.70 -30.02 -12.47
CA ALA A 91 -8.80 -29.99 -13.42
C ALA A 91 -9.71 -28.76 -13.18
N ASP A 92 -10.02 -28.46 -11.93
CA ASP A 92 -10.82 -27.28 -11.56
C ASP A 92 -10.10 -25.98 -11.96
N ALA A 93 -8.79 -25.91 -11.72
CA ALA A 93 -8.00 -24.74 -12.10
C ALA A 93 -7.99 -24.52 -13.63
N LEU A 94 -7.80 -25.58 -14.42
CA LEU A 94 -7.83 -25.50 -15.89
C LEU A 94 -9.24 -25.17 -16.43
N ALA A 95 -10.29 -25.67 -15.79
CA ALA A 95 -11.66 -25.33 -16.14
C ALA A 95 -11.96 -23.83 -15.85
N ALA A 96 -11.48 -23.32 -14.71
CA ALA A 96 -11.58 -21.91 -14.36
C ALA A 96 -10.81 -21.02 -15.33
N VAL A 97 -9.61 -21.43 -15.76
CA VAL A 97 -8.84 -20.75 -16.82
C VAL A 97 -9.65 -20.71 -18.12
N THR A 98 -10.22 -21.84 -18.54
CA THR A 98 -11.01 -21.92 -19.78
C THR A 98 -12.24 -21.00 -19.74
N ALA A 99 -12.95 -20.98 -18.62
CA ALA A 99 -14.11 -20.11 -18.44
C ALA A 99 -13.70 -18.62 -18.44
N PHE A 100 -12.60 -18.30 -17.78
CA PHE A 100 -12.09 -16.93 -17.70
C PHE A 100 -11.60 -16.41 -19.05
N THR A 101 -10.86 -17.22 -19.81
CA THR A 101 -10.38 -16.81 -21.14
C THR A 101 -11.52 -16.66 -22.15
N ALA A 102 -12.57 -17.49 -22.05
CA ALA A 102 -13.76 -17.38 -22.89
C ALA A 102 -14.60 -16.10 -22.63
N ALA A 103 -14.57 -15.59 -21.38
CA ALA A 103 -15.28 -14.38 -20.98
C ALA A 103 -14.40 -13.12 -21.00
N GLY A 104 -13.08 -13.29 -21.08
CA GLY A 104 -12.09 -12.23 -20.98
C GLY A 104 -11.97 -11.37 -22.25
N PRO A 105 -11.26 -10.23 -22.16
CA PRO A 105 -11.00 -9.40 -23.32
C PRO A 105 -10.17 -10.16 -24.37
N THR A 106 -10.44 -9.86 -25.64
CA THR A 106 -9.69 -10.42 -26.79
C THR A 106 -8.33 -9.75 -27.00
N GLU A 107 -8.09 -8.62 -26.34
CA GLU A 107 -6.85 -7.83 -26.41
C GLU A 107 -6.21 -7.73 -25.02
N GLY A 108 -4.88 -7.63 -24.99
CA GLY A 108 -4.08 -7.50 -23.76
C GLY A 108 -3.67 -8.84 -23.15
N ILE A 109 -3.26 -8.79 -21.88
CA ILE A 109 -2.82 -9.95 -21.10
C ILE A 109 -3.86 -10.28 -20.04
N LEU A 110 -4.22 -11.56 -19.93
CA LEU A 110 -5.05 -12.08 -18.86
C LEU A 110 -4.17 -12.35 -17.63
N LEU A 111 -4.68 -11.98 -16.45
CA LEU A 111 -3.99 -12.16 -15.18
C LEU A 111 -4.84 -12.98 -14.21
N GLY A 112 -4.16 -13.83 -13.44
CA GLY A 112 -4.75 -14.53 -12.32
C GLY A 112 -3.73 -14.85 -11.23
N HIS A 113 -4.21 -15.35 -10.10
CA HIS A 113 -3.39 -15.60 -8.91
C HIS A 113 -3.93 -16.75 -8.08
N GLY A 114 -3.20 -17.13 -7.03
CA GLY A 114 -3.72 -17.98 -5.95
C GLY A 114 -3.63 -19.49 -6.20
N TRP A 115 -3.11 -19.94 -7.34
CA TRP A 115 -2.95 -21.38 -7.57
C TRP A 115 -1.93 -21.97 -6.59
N ASP A 116 -2.22 -23.19 -6.11
CA ASP A 116 -1.37 -23.91 -5.17
C ASP A 116 -1.56 -25.43 -5.33
N GLN A 117 -0.63 -26.03 -6.04
CA GLN A 117 -0.59 -27.45 -6.32
C GLN A 117 -0.40 -28.33 -5.08
N THR A 118 0.09 -27.78 -3.96
CA THR A 118 0.38 -28.59 -2.76
C THR A 118 -0.90 -29.14 -2.12
N ARG A 119 -2.03 -28.46 -2.34
CA ARG A 119 -3.36 -28.83 -1.85
C ARG A 119 -4.15 -29.68 -2.84
N TRP A 120 -3.70 -29.80 -4.08
CA TRP A 120 -4.39 -30.55 -5.13
C TRP A 120 -4.07 -32.05 -5.06
N PRO A 121 -5.01 -32.94 -5.40
CA PRO A 121 -4.77 -34.39 -5.46
C PRO A 121 -3.59 -34.78 -6.37
N GLU A 122 -3.34 -34.01 -7.43
CA GLU A 122 -2.29 -34.31 -8.41
C GLU A 122 -0.88 -33.91 -7.93
N HIS A 123 -0.77 -33.07 -6.90
CA HIS A 123 0.50 -32.55 -6.36
C HIS A 123 1.44 -31.94 -7.42
N ARG A 124 0.89 -31.42 -8.52
CA ARG A 124 1.65 -30.79 -9.61
C ARG A 124 0.94 -29.56 -10.15
N ALA A 125 1.73 -28.63 -10.67
CA ALA A 125 1.22 -27.51 -11.45
C ALA A 125 0.74 -28.00 -12.85
N PRO A 126 -0.06 -27.18 -13.57
CA PRO A 126 -0.31 -27.40 -14.99
C PRO A 126 1.01 -27.44 -15.79
N SER A 127 1.07 -28.33 -16.77
CA SER A 127 2.08 -28.27 -17.84
C SER A 127 1.81 -27.08 -18.76
N LEU A 128 2.80 -26.69 -19.56
CA LEU A 128 2.64 -25.60 -20.53
C LEU A 128 1.58 -25.95 -21.58
N ALA A 129 1.54 -27.20 -22.04
CA ALA A 129 0.56 -27.66 -23.02
C ALA A 129 -0.88 -27.65 -22.47
N GLU A 130 -1.08 -28.08 -21.22
CA GLU A 130 -2.40 -28.01 -20.55
C GLU A 130 -2.86 -26.56 -20.38
N LEU A 131 -1.94 -25.67 -19.98
CA LEU A 131 -2.23 -24.26 -19.81
C LEU A 131 -2.57 -23.58 -21.14
N ASP A 132 -1.81 -23.84 -22.20
CA ASP A 132 -2.08 -23.29 -23.54
C ASP A 132 -3.41 -23.79 -24.11
N ALA A 133 -3.74 -25.07 -23.88
CA ALA A 133 -5.02 -25.65 -24.28
C ALA A 133 -6.19 -24.97 -23.56
N ALA A 134 -6.09 -24.77 -22.23
CA ALA A 134 -7.12 -24.09 -21.45
C ALA A 134 -7.21 -22.59 -21.78
N ALA A 135 -6.09 -21.93 -22.08
CA ALA A 135 -6.06 -20.52 -22.43
C ALA A 135 -6.57 -20.23 -23.86
N GLY A 136 -6.72 -21.25 -24.71
CA GLY A 136 -7.23 -21.07 -26.08
C GLY A 136 -6.36 -20.14 -26.95
N GLY A 137 -5.06 -20.06 -26.67
CA GLY A 137 -4.13 -19.15 -27.34
C GLY A 137 -4.04 -17.74 -26.74
N ALA A 138 -4.81 -17.43 -25.70
CA ALA A 138 -4.70 -16.15 -25.00
C ALA A 138 -3.36 -16.04 -24.24
N ALA A 139 -2.79 -14.83 -24.20
CA ALA A 139 -1.63 -14.55 -23.38
C ALA A 139 -2.06 -14.38 -21.91
N LEU A 140 -1.71 -15.35 -21.08
CA LEU A 140 -2.09 -15.47 -19.67
C LEU A 140 -0.88 -15.61 -18.76
N TYR A 141 -0.91 -14.91 -17.63
CA TYR A 141 -0.01 -15.07 -16.48
C TYR A 141 -0.80 -15.43 -15.22
N LEU A 142 -0.33 -16.43 -14.48
CA LEU A 142 -0.90 -16.84 -13.19
C LEU A 142 0.18 -16.87 -12.12
N SER A 143 0.11 -15.99 -11.12
CA SER A 143 1.02 -16.08 -9.97
C SER A 143 0.60 -17.20 -9.03
N ARG A 144 1.59 -17.91 -8.49
CA ARG A 144 1.35 -18.85 -7.40
C ARG A 144 0.84 -18.09 -6.17
N THR A 145 0.19 -18.81 -5.26
CA THR A 145 -0.22 -18.30 -3.95
C THR A 145 0.90 -17.55 -3.22
N ASP A 146 2.14 -18.03 -3.29
CA ASP A 146 3.31 -17.41 -2.64
C ASP A 146 3.98 -16.30 -3.44
N VAL A 147 3.46 -15.97 -4.63
CA VAL A 147 4.00 -14.98 -5.58
C VAL A 147 5.45 -15.16 -6.02
N HIS A 148 6.13 -16.26 -5.67
CA HIS A 148 7.54 -16.52 -6.02
C HIS A 148 7.68 -17.41 -7.26
N SER A 149 6.56 -17.92 -7.76
CA SER A 149 6.49 -18.68 -8.99
C SER A 149 5.33 -18.19 -9.85
N GLY A 150 5.44 -18.35 -11.17
CA GLY A 150 4.39 -17.99 -12.09
C GLY A 150 4.24 -19.00 -13.22
N LEU A 151 3.00 -19.25 -13.61
CA LEU A 151 2.68 -19.93 -14.86
C LEU A 151 2.45 -18.86 -15.92
N ALA A 152 2.91 -19.14 -17.14
CA ALA A 152 2.72 -18.28 -18.28
C ALA A 152 2.52 -19.15 -19.52
N THR A 153 1.50 -18.83 -20.29
CA THR A 153 1.23 -19.41 -21.62
C THR A 153 2.37 -19.16 -22.60
N SER A 154 2.46 -19.97 -23.65
CA SER A 154 3.44 -19.78 -24.73
C SER A 154 3.31 -18.41 -25.38
N ALA A 155 2.08 -17.89 -25.53
CA ALA A 155 1.81 -16.57 -26.08
C ALA A 155 2.47 -15.45 -25.26
N LEU A 156 2.39 -15.50 -23.93
CA LEU A 156 3.07 -14.54 -23.06
C LEU A 156 4.59 -14.78 -23.00
N ARG A 157 5.03 -16.04 -22.92
CA ARG A 157 6.46 -16.39 -22.91
C ARG A 157 7.19 -15.84 -24.14
N ALA A 158 6.54 -15.82 -25.31
CA ALA A 158 7.09 -15.29 -26.55
C ALA A 158 7.37 -13.77 -26.51
N LEU A 159 6.75 -13.03 -25.59
CA LEU A 159 6.98 -11.59 -25.40
C LEU A 159 8.24 -11.29 -24.58
N VAL A 160 8.90 -12.31 -24.01
CA VAL A 160 10.07 -12.14 -23.14
C VAL A 160 11.35 -12.54 -23.88
N PRO A 161 12.22 -11.58 -24.24
CA PRO A 161 13.49 -11.88 -24.89
C PRO A 161 14.39 -12.76 -24.03
N ALA A 162 15.02 -13.76 -24.66
CA ALA A 162 15.97 -14.68 -24.05
C ALA A 162 15.44 -15.35 -22.76
N LEU A 163 14.13 -15.62 -22.68
CA LEU A 163 13.53 -16.22 -21.48
C LEU A 163 14.19 -17.55 -21.08
N ALA A 164 14.56 -18.37 -22.07
CA ALA A 164 15.19 -19.66 -21.84
C ALA A 164 16.58 -19.58 -21.17
N ASP A 165 17.25 -18.43 -21.26
CA ASP A 165 18.59 -18.22 -20.72
C ASP A 165 18.56 -17.69 -19.26
N ARG A 166 17.37 -17.43 -18.72
CA ARG A 166 17.18 -16.82 -17.40
C ARG A 166 17.17 -17.86 -16.28
N ALA A 167 17.72 -17.49 -15.13
CA ALA A 167 17.64 -18.30 -13.92
C ALA A 167 16.17 -18.56 -13.54
N GLY A 168 15.87 -19.80 -13.15
CA GLY A 168 14.51 -20.24 -12.82
C GLY A 168 13.60 -20.53 -14.02
N TYR A 169 14.15 -20.60 -15.24
CA TYR A 169 13.39 -21.04 -16.42
C TYR A 169 13.01 -22.53 -16.35
N SER A 170 11.79 -22.84 -16.75
CA SER A 170 11.27 -24.20 -16.93
C SER A 170 10.54 -24.30 -18.27
N ALA A 171 10.90 -25.30 -19.09
CA ALA A 171 10.31 -25.48 -20.41
C ALA A 171 8.82 -25.84 -20.36
N ASP A 172 8.40 -26.61 -19.36
CA ASP A 172 7.04 -27.14 -19.24
C ASP A 172 6.34 -26.76 -17.92
N GLY A 173 7.09 -26.30 -16.92
CA GLY A 173 6.55 -25.99 -15.59
C GLY A 173 6.51 -24.50 -15.25
N PRO A 174 6.23 -24.18 -13.98
CA PRO A 174 6.30 -22.82 -13.45
C PRO A 174 7.69 -22.20 -13.63
N LEU A 175 7.69 -20.89 -13.90
CA LEU A 175 8.89 -20.06 -13.90
C LEU A 175 9.13 -19.55 -12.47
N THR A 176 10.40 -19.45 -12.09
CA THR A 176 10.85 -18.91 -10.80
C THR A 176 11.95 -17.86 -11.02
N GLN A 177 12.41 -17.20 -9.95
CA GLN A 177 13.56 -16.28 -9.98
C GLN A 177 13.48 -15.22 -11.10
N ASP A 178 14.56 -15.00 -11.87
CA ASP A 178 14.59 -13.99 -12.93
C ASP A 178 13.63 -14.30 -14.08
N ALA A 179 13.43 -15.57 -14.43
CA ALA A 179 12.47 -15.96 -15.46
C ALA A 179 11.03 -15.57 -15.06
N HIS A 180 10.67 -15.78 -13.78
CA HIS A 180 9.40 -15.34 -13.23
C HIS A 180 9.26 -13.83 -13.21
N HIS A 181 10.28 -13.12 -12.73
CA HIS A 181 10.26 -11.66 -12.70
C HIS A 181 10.17 -11.07 -14.11
N ALA A 182 10.86 -11.64 -15.08
CA ALA A 182 10.81 -11.21 -16.48
C ALA A 182 9.42 -11.41 -17.09
N VAL A 183 8.78 -12.56 -16.86
CA VAL A 183 7.43 -12.79 -17.40
C VAL A 183 6.38 -11.94 -16.71
N ARG A 184 6.50 -11.70 -15.40
CA ARG A 184 5.61 -10.80 -14.66
C ARG A 184 5.72 -9.37 -15.17
N ARG A 185 6.96 -8.86 -15.36
CA ARG A 185 7.19 -7.54 -15.96
C ARG A 185 6.59 -7.43 -17.36
N ALA A 186 6.77 -8.46 -18.19
CA ALA A 186 6.17 -8.47 -19.53
C ALA A 186 4.64 -8.47 -19.46
N ALA A 187 4.04 -9.27 -18.58
CA ALA A 187 2.59 -9.30 -18.39
C ALA A 187 2.04 -7.93 -18.00
N LEU A 188 2.67 -7.28 -17.01
CA LEU A 188 2.27 -5.94 -16.56
C LEU A 188 2.50 -4.88 -17.65
N ALA A 189 3.62 -4.93 -18.38
CA ALA A 189 3.91 -3.96 -19.44
C ALA A 189 2.93 -4.02 -20.62
N HIS A 190 2.30 -5.18 -20.86
CA HIS A 190 1.33 -5.38 -21.95
C HIS A 190 -0.13 -5.24 -21.51
N LEU A 191 -0.40 -4.79 -20.28
CA LEU A 191 -1.74 -4.38 -19.89
C LEU A 191 -2.19 -3.19 -20.74
N THR A 192 -3.37 -3.30 -21.34
CA THR A 192 -3.95 -2.19 -22.09
C THR A 192 -4.35 -1.04 -21.15
N PRO A 193 -4.44 0.20 -21.66
CA PRO A 193 -4.95 1.32 -20.86
C PRO A 193 -6.35 1.06 -20.28
N ALA A 194 -7.21 0.35 -21.01
CA ALA A 194 -8.54 -0.04 -20.54
C ALA A 194 -8.46 -1.02 -19.35
N GLN A 195 -7.63 -2.06 -19.44
CA GLN A 195 -7.44 -3.02 -18.33
C GLN A 195 -6.91 -2.34 -17.06
N ARG A 196 -5.95 -1.40 -17.21
CA ARG A 196 -5.46 -0.62 -16.06
C ARG A 196 -6.56 0.22 -15.45
N ARG A 197 -7.33 0.94 -16.27
CA ARG A 197 -8.43 1.79 -15.82
C ARG A 197 -9.51 0.98 -15.10
N ASP A 198 -9.87 -0.17 -15.63
CA ASP A 198 -10.87 -1.07 -15.03
C ASP A 198 -10.40 -1.60 -13.66
N ALA A 199 -9.12 -1.98 -13.56
CA ALA A 199 -8.51 -2.38 -12.29
C ALA A 199 -8.53 -1.24 -11.26
N GLN A 200 -8.08 -0.04 -11.65
CA GLN A 200 -8.07 1.13 -10.78
C GLN A 200 -9.48 1.48 -10.29
N HIS A 201 -10.47 1.49 -11.18
CA HIS A 201 -11.88 1.67 -10.81
C HIS A 201 -12.38 0.60 -9.83
N ALA A 202 -12.04 -0.67 -10.08
CA ALA A 202 -12.44 -1.76 -9.20
C ALA A 202 -11.90 -1.57 -7.78
N THR A 203 -10.64 -1.11 -7.64
CA THR A 203 -10.06 -0.77 -6.34
C THR A 203 -10.78 0.38 -5.65
N LEU A 204 -11.00 1.50 -6.35
CA LEU A 204 -11.68 2.67 -5.78
C LEU A 204 -13.10 2.33 -5.31
N ARG A 205 -13.84 1.57 -6.13
CA ARG A 205 -15.16 1.07 -5.76
C ARG A 205 -15.09 0.17 -4.53
N ARG A 206 -14.17 -0.78 -4.51
CA ARG A 206 -14.01 -1.71 -3.39
C ARG A 206 -13.66 -1.00 -2.09
N ALA A 207 -12.79 0.00 -2.15
CA ALA A 207 -12.43 0.85 -1.03
C ALA A 207 -13.67 1.61 -0.49
N ALA A 208 -14.48 2.21 -1.36
CA ALA A 208 -15.72 2.87 -0.96
C ALA A 208 -16.72 1.90 -0.30
N GLU A 209 -16.89 0.69 -0.85
CA GLU A 209 -17.74 -0.37 -0.26
C GLU A 209 -17.28 -0.82 1.13
N LEU A 210 -15.99 -0.61 1.46
CA LEU A 210 -15.38 -0.89 2.76
C LEU A 210 -15.39 0.31 3.72
N GLY A 211 -15.93 1.46 3.30
CA GLY A 211 -15.89 2.70 4.07
C GLY A 211 -14.51 3.35 4.13
N ILE A 212 -13.61 3.03 3.19
CA ILE A 212 -12.31 3.67 3.03
C ILE A 212 -12.50 4.91 2.17
N GLY A 213 -12.27 6.08 2.77
CA GLY A 213 -12.43 7.39 2.12
C GLY A 213 -11.13 7.95 1.54
N ALA A 214 -9.98 7.39 1.87
CA ALA A 214 -8.71 7.76 1.27
C ALA A 214 -7.74 6.58 1.15
N LEU A 215 -6.94 6.60 0.08
CA LEU A 215 -5.89 5.62 -0.22
C LEU A 215 -4.55 6.33 -0.38
N HIS A 216 -3.49 5.76 0.18
CA HIS A 216 -2.12 6.14 -0.16
C HIS A 216 -1.56 5.12 -1.17
N GLU A 217 -1.52 5.51 -2.44
CA GLU A 217 -0.91 4.68 -3.50
C GLU A 217 0.61 4.73 -3.38
N CYS A 218 1.22 3.58 -3.13
CA CYS A 218 2.65 3.42 -3.05
C CYS A 218 3.18 2.89 -4.39
N ALA A 219 3.46 3.80 -5.31
CA ALA A 219 3.95 3.49 -6.65
C ALA A 219 5.47 3.66 -6.74
N GLY A 220 6.08 3.06 -7.76
CA GLY A 220 7.50 3.16 -8.03
C GLY A 220 7.88 2.32 -9.25
N PRO A 221 9.08 2.49 -9.82
CA PRO A 221 9.48 1.83 -11.07
C PRO A 221 9.46 0.29 -10.99
N ASP A 222 9.63 -0.28 -9.80
CA ASP A 222 9.60 -1.73 -9.57
C ASP A 222 8.21 -2.28 -9.21
N ILE A 223 7.22 -1.38 -9.01
CA ILE A 223 5.85 -1.70 -8.57
C ILE A 223 4.86 -1.46 -9.71
N SER A 224 4.90 -0.25 -10.28
CA SER A 224 4.03 0.23 -11.35
C SER A 224 4.80 1.20 -12.25
N SER A 225 4.12 2.07 -12.99
CA SER A 225 4.77 3.07 -13.83
C SER A 225 4.30 4.48 -13.47
N ALA A 226 5.09 5.48 -13.86
CA ALA A 226 4.71 6.88 -13.68
C ALA A 226 3.39 7.22 -14.41
N GLU A 227 3.16 6.58 -15.57
CA GLU A 227 1.90 6.68 -16.31
C GLU A 227 0.73 6.03 -15.56
N ASP A 228 0.97 4.88 -14.92
CA ASP A 228 -0.03 4.17 -14.12
C ASP A 228 -0.49 5.00 -12.92
N LEU A 229 0.45 5.58 -12.16
CA LEU A 229 0.15 6.48 -11.05
C LEU A 229 -0.58 7.74 -11.54
N ALA A 230 -0.11 8.38 -12.62
CA ALA A 230 -0.78 9.56 -13.17
C ALA A 230 -2.22 9.26 -13.60
N ALA A 231 -2.46 8.10 -14.22
CA ALA A 231 -3.79 7.66 -14.61
C ALA A 231 -4.70 7.43 -13.40
N LEU A 232 -4.20 6.81 -12.32
CA LEU A 232 -4.96 6.61 -11.09
C LEU A 232 -5.33 7.95 -10.42
N LEU A 233 -4.38 8.88 -10.32
CA LEU A 233 -4.62 10.19 -9.73
C LEU A 233 -5.64 11.00 -10.54
N ALA A 234 -5.54 10.95 -11.87
CA ALA A 234 -6.52 11.57 -12.76
C ALA A 234 -7.91 10.92 -12.60
N LEU A 235 -7.95 9.59 -12.52
CA LEU A 235 -9.19 8.85 -12.33
C LEU A 235 -9.87 9.24 -11.01
N ALA A 236 -9.13 9.21 -9.90
CA ALA A 236 -9.65 9.57 -8.58
C ALA A 236 -10.15 11.02 -8.52
N ALA A 237 -9.54 11.95 -9.26
CA ALA A 237 -9.99 13.33 -9.35
C ALA A 237 -11.26 13.51 -10.21
N GLU A 238 -11.55 12.57 -11.12
CA GLU A 238 -12.70 12.62 -12.05
C GLU A 238 -13.92 11.84 -11.56
N THR A 239 -13.74 10.96 -10.57
CA THR A 239 -14.79 10.04 -10.11
C THR A 239 -15.15 10.26 -8.65
N GLU A 240 -16.44 10.17 -8.32
CA GLU A 240 -16.88 10.07 -6.92
C GLU A 240 -16.30 8.80 -6.28
N GLY A 241 -15.73 8.94 -5.08
CA GLY A 241 -15.11 7.83 -4.38
C GLY A 241 -14.03 8.28 -3.41
N PRO A 242 -13.14 7.35 -3.01
CA PRO A 242 -12.03 7.65 -2.13
C PRO A 242 -11.04 8.61 -2.78
N GLU A 243 -10.49 9.53 -1.99
CA GLU A 243 -9.34 10.33 -2.40
C GLU A 243 -8.09 9.43 -2.55
N VAL A 244 -7.21 9.76 -3.51
CA VAL A 244 -5.94 9.05 -3.69
C VAL A 244 -4.78 10.00 -3.52
N PHE A 245 -3.89 9.66 -2.59
CA PHE A 245 -2.62 10.34 -2.36
C PHE A 245 -1.49 9.48 -2.90
N GLY A 246 -0.87 9.92 -3.99
CA GLY A 246 0.21 9.19 -4.63
C GLY A 246 1.55 9.39 -3.92
N TYR A 247 2.32 8.31 -3.79
CA TYR A 247 3.73 8.31 -3.45
C TYR A 247 4.54 7.69 -4.59
N TRP A 248 5.76 8.19 -4.80
CA TRP A 248 6.66 7.67 -5.84
C TRP A 248 8.03 7.24 -5.27
N GLY A 249 8.21 5.93 -5.12
CA GLY A 249 9.39 5.27 -4.54
C GLY A 249 10.52 5.09 -5.55
N GLU A 250 11.21 6.17 -5.91
CA GLU A 250 12.43 6.14 -6.71
C GLU A 250 13.57 6.84 -5.95
N LEU A 251 14.76 6.24 -5.96
CA LEU A 251 15.89 6.70 -5.15
C LEU A 251 16.46 8.05 -5.63
N GLY A 252 16.90 8.86 -4.68
CA GLY A 252 17.68 10.07 -4.93
C GLY A 252 16.89 11.24 -5.55
N ALA A 253 17.62 12.25 -6.04
CA ALA A 253 17.04 13.49 -6.55
C ALA A 253 16.15 13.28 -7.79
N GLN A 254 16.45 12.29 -8.63
CA GLN A 254 15.61 11.94 -9.78
C GLN A 254 14.20 11.52 -9.34
N GLY A 255 14.11 10.66 -8.31
CA GLY A 255 12.82 10.23 -7.79
C GLY A 255 12.02 11.38 -7.17
N VAL A 256 12.69 12.31 -6.49
CA VAL A 256 12.07 13.55 -5.99
C VAL A 256 11.48 14.39 -7.13
N GLU A 257 12.22 14.57 -8.22
CA GLU A 257 11.71 15.32 -9.37
C GLU A 257 10.57 14.60 -10.11
N THR A 258 10.61 13.27 -10.17
CA THR A 258 9.48 12.49 -10.68
C THR A 258 8.24 12.61 -9.79
N ALA A 259 8.39 12.50 -8.47
CA ALA A 259 7.29 12.68 -7.52
C ALA A 259 6.62 14.05 -7.69
N LYS A 260 7.41 15.13 -7.77
CA LYS A 260 6.89 16.48 -8.04
C LYS A 260 6.14 16.57 -9.36
N ARG A 261 6.70 16.01 -10.44
CA ARG A 261 6.07 16.02 -11.77
C ARG A 261 4.73 15.30 -11.78
N LEU A 262 4.60 14.23 -11.00
CA LEU A 262 3.38 13.43 -10.87
C LEU A 262 2.35 14.03 -9.91
N GLY A 263 2.72 15.06 -9.14
CA GLY A 263 1.87 15.59 -8.07
C GLY A 263 1.75 14.64 -6.88
N ALA A 264 2.71 13.73 -6.71
CA ALA A 264 2.78 12.85 -5.55
C ALA A 264 3.05 13.64 -4.26
N VAL A 265 2.46 13.21 -3.16
CA VAL A 265 2.62 13.85 -1.84
C VAL A 265 3.93 13.47 -1.15
N GLY A 266 4.63 12.45 -1.66
CA GLY A 266 5.93 12.03 -1.19
C GLY A 266 6.74 11.33 -2.28
N ALA A 267 8.05 11.43 -2.16
CA ALA A 267 8.99 10.62 -2.94
C ALA A 267 9.40 9.45 -2.06
N GLY A 268 8.63 8.36 -2.11
CA GLY A 268 8.74 7.25 -1.18
C GLY A 268 7.50 6.37 -1.24
N GLY A 269 7.02 5.92 -0.09
CA GLY A 269 5.78 5.13 0.03
C GLY A 269 5.99 3.64 -0.20
N ASP A 270 7.05 3.24 -0.91
CA ASP A 270 7.54 1.86 -0.95
C ASP A 270 8.91 1.81 -1.68
N LEU A 271 9.90 2.53 -1.13
CA LEU A 271 11.27 2.46 -1.64
C LEU A 271 12.01 1.31 -0.94
N PHE A 272 12.25 0.20 -1.65
CA PHE A 272 12.77 -1.05 -1.07
C PHE A 272 14.17 -0.91 -0.47
N VAL A 273 14.28 -1.05 0.84
CA VAL A 273 15.57 -1.24 1.55
C VAL A 273 15.92 -2.72 1.63
N ASP A 274 14.93 -3.58 1.77
CA ASP A 274 15.04 -5.05 1.78
C ASP A 274 13.83 -5.73 1.11
N GLY A 275 13.75 -7.06 1.24
CA GLY A 275 12.63 -7.86 0.76
C GLY A 275 11.66 -8.26 1.86
N ALA A 276 11.19 -9.51 1.86
CA ALA A 276 10.15 -10.00 2.77
C ALA A 276 10.58 -11.26 3.55
N LEU A 277 10.06 -11.42 4.78
CA LEU A 277 10.36 -12.55 5.67
C LEU A 277 9.98 -13.90 5.05
N GLY A 278 8.81 -14.02 4.43
CA GLY A 278 8.32 -15.29 3.86
C GLY A 278 9.19 -15.84 2.72
N SER A 279 10.01 -14.99 2.11
CA SER A 279 10.92 -15.32 1.02
C SER A 279 12.40 -15.37 1.43
N HIS A 280 12.66 -15.18 2.72
CA HIS A 280 13.99 -15.03 3.31
C HIS A 280 14.84 -13.92 2.68
N THR A 281 14.20 -12.83 2.22
CA THR A 281 14.89 -11.68 1.62
C THR A 281 14.85 -10.41 2.47
N ALA A 282 14.02 -10.35 3.52
CA ALA A 282 14.12 -9.28 4.52
C ALA A 282 15.51 -9.30 5.18
N CYS A 283 16.12 -8.14 5.37
CA CYS A 283 17.51 -8.03 5.80
C CYS A 283 17.61 -8.01 7.33
N LEU A 284 18.16 -9.06 7.90
CA LEU A 284 18.31 -9.28 9.34
C LEU A 284 19.74 -9.04 9.82
N HIS A 285 19.92 -8.73 11.11
CA HIS A 285 21.27 -8.70 11.70
C HIS A 285 21.87 -10.10 11.85
N ASP A 286 21.03 -11.05 12.26
CA ASP A 286 21.40 -12.46 12.45
C ASP A 286 20.86 -13.33 11.29
N PRO A 287 21.49 -14.47 10.98
CA PRO A 287 20.95 -15.40 9.99
C PRO A 287 19.52 -15.84 10.34
N TYR A 288 18.74 -16.15 9.30
CA TYR A 288 17.43 -16.76 9.49
C TYR A 288 17.56 -18.09 10.26
N ALA A 289 16.51 -18.48 10.98
CA ALA A 289 16.57 -19.67 11.84
C ALA A 289 16.73 -20.99 11.05
N ASP A 290 16.38 -20.99 9.77
CA ASP A 290 16.32 -22.14 8.87
C ASP A 290 17.30 -22.06 7.68
N THR A 291 18.13 -21.00 7.60
CA THR A 291 19.14 -20.83 6.55
C THR A 291 20.31 -19.95 7.04
N ASP A 292 21.50 -20.11 6.46
CA ASP A 292 22.72 -19.47 6.94
C ASP A 292 22.89 -18.00 6.48
N HIS A 293 21.99 -17.47 5.64
CA HIS A 293 22.05 -16.09 5.16
C HIS A 293 21.14 -15.14 5.96
N THR A 294 21.40 -13.84 5.83
CA THR A 294 20.71 -12.76 6.54
C THR A 294 19.71 -11.99 5.66
N GLY A 295 19.44 -12.48 4.44
CA GLY A 295 18.55 -11.82 3.48
C GLY A 295 19.30 -10.88 2.55
N VAL A 296 18.65 -9.82 2.06
CA VAL A 296 19.21 -8.93 1.04
C VAL A 296 19.00 -7.46 1.41
N ALA A 297 20.07 -6.69 1.42
CA ALA A 297 20.02 -5.23 1.52
C ALA A 297 20.12 -4.62 0.10
N TYR A 298 19.10 -3.87 -0.29
CA TYR A 298 19.04 -3.17 -1.59
C TYR A 298 19.62 -1.75 -1.51
N LEU A 299 19.51 -1.10 -0.34
CA LEU A 299 19.97 0.27 -0.11
C LEU A 299 20.92 0.35 1.09
N THR A 300 21.91 1.23 0.99
CA THR A 300 22.80 1.57 2.11
C THR A 300 22.26 2.75 2.92
N ALA A 301 22.73 2.89 4.16
CA ALA A 301 22.41 4.07 5.00
C ALA A 301 22.80 5.40 4.32
N ASP A 302 23.90 5.43 3.56
CA ASP A 302 24.33 6.63 2.82
C ASP A 302 23.34 6.99 1.70
N GLN A 303 22.88 6.01 0.92
CA GLN A 303 21.86 6.22 -0.12
C GLN A 303 20.54 6.70 0.49
N ILE A 304 20.16 6.13 1.63
CA ILE A 304 18.98 6.55 2.39
C ILE A 304 19.16 7.99 2.86
N ALA A 305 20.32 8.36 3.43
CA ALA A 305 20.61 9.71 3.89
C ALA A 305 20.51 10.73 2.76
N GLU A 306 21.12 10.43 1.60
CA GLU A 306 21.04 11.29 0.41
C GLU A 306 19.60 11.51 -0.05
N HIS A 307 18.78 10.45 -0.05
CA HIS A 307 17.38 10.54 -0.42
C HIS A 307 16.55 11.33 0.60
N VAL A 308 16.75 11.10 1.91
CA VAL A 308 16.08 11.86 2.99
C VAL A 308 16.44 13.34 2.91
N VAL A 309 17.70 13.67 2.63
CA VAL A 309 18.14 15.06 2.43
C VAL A 309 17.40 15.68 1.25
N ALA A 310 17.42 15.02 0.08
CA ALA A 310 16.74 15.53 -1.11
C ALA A 310 15.23 15.73 -0.89
N CYS A 311 14.58 14.80 -0.20
CA CYS A 311 13.17 14.87 0.17
C CYS A 311 12.89 16.03 1.13
N THR A 312 13.70 16.19 2.18
CA THR A 312 13.54 17.27 3.18
C THR A 312 13.71 18.65 2.55
N GLU A 313 14.75 18.84 1.73
CA GLU A 313 14.99 20.09 1.01
C GLU A 313 13.88 20.42 0.00
N ALA A 314 13.26 19.38 -0.59
CA ALA A 314 12.14 19.50 -1.50
C ALA A 314 10.77 19.67 -0.79
N GLY A 315 10.71 19.52 0.53
CA GLY A 315 9.45 19.50 1.29
C GLY A 315 8.56 18.31 0.97
N LEU A 316 9.13 17.17 0.56
CA LEU A 316 8.43 15.92 0.30
C LEU A 316 8.76 14.85 1.33
N GLN A 317 7.77 14.04 1.70
CA GLN A 317 7.96 12.94 2.63
C GLN A 317 8.68 11.77 1.93
N ALA A 318 9.88 11.43 2.38
CA ALA A 318 10.50 10.13 2.10
C ALA A 318 9.73 8.97 2.77
N GLY A 319 9.80 7.78 2.18
CA GLY A 319 9.19 6.57 2.71
C GLY A 319 9.88 5.31 2.18
N PHE A 320 10.15 4.35 3.06
CA PHE A 320 10.97 3.18 2.79
C PHE A 320 10.26 1.88 3.17
N HIS A 321 10.32 0.87 2.31
CA HIS A 321 10.00 -0.50 2.70
C HIS A 321 11.17 -1.08 3.46
N ALA A 322 10.91 -1.44 4.72
CA ALA A 322 11.89 -2.08 5.59
C ALA A 322 11.17 -3.05 6.52
N ILE A 323 11.41 -4.34 6.33
CA ILE A 323 10.83 -5.41 7.13
C ILE A 323 11.82 -5.90 8.18
N GLY A 324 13.03 -6.27 7.76
CA GLY A 324 14.06 -6.84 8.61
C GLY A 324 14.73 -5.82 9.55
N ASP A 325 15.25 -6.30 10.67
CA ASP A 325 15.79 -5.43 11.72
C ASP A 325 17.08 -4.70 11.29
N ALA A 326 17.91 -5.31 10.42
CA ALA A 326 19.05 -4.64 9.82
C ALA A 326 18.65 -3.60 8.77
N ALA A 327 17.59 -3.86 7.99
CA ALA A 327 17.03 -2.87 7.06
C ALA A 327 16.49 -1.64 7.81
N ILE A 328 15.73 -1.86 8.88
CA ILE A 328 15.24 -0.79 9.75
C ILE A 328 16.42 -0.03 10.35
N GLY A 329 17.47 -0.73 10.81
CA GLY A 329 18.72 -0.12 11.28
C GLY A 329 19.34 0.84 10.25
N ALA A 330 19.47 0.40 8.99
CA ALA A 330 19.99 1.23 7.91
C ALA A 330 19.13 2.48 7.64
N VAL A 331 17.80 2.37 7.76
CA VAL A 331 16.89 3.53 7.66
C VAL A 331 17.14 4.52 8.78
N LEU A 332 17.25 4.06 10.03
CA LEU A 332 17.51 4.90 11.18
C LEU A 332 18.84 5.63 11.06
N ASP A 333 19.89 4.94 10.62
CA ASP A 333 21.23 5.51 10.45
C ASP A 333 21.26 6.54 9.31
N GLY A 334 20.58 6.26 8.19
CA GLY A 334 20.45 7.22 7.09
C GLY A 334 19.68 8.48 7.50
N VAL A 335 18.60 8.33 8.26
CA VAL A 335 17.81 9.48 8.75
C VAL A 335 18.59 10.30 9.78
N ARG A 336 19.38 9.65 10.65
CA ARG A 336 20.33 10.35 11.56
C ARG A 336 21.36 11.15 10.78
N ALA A 337 22.00 10.54 9.78
CA ALA A 337 22.99 11.23 8.95
C ALA A 337 22.38 12.43 8.20
N ALA A 338 21.13 12.32 7.75
CA ALA A 338 20.40 13.44 7.16
C ALA A 338 20.11 14.54 8.20
N ALA A 339 19.71 14.17 9.43
CA ALA A 339 19.49 15.11 10.52
C ALA A 339 20.78 15.81 10.97
N ASP A 340 21.92 15.13 10.95
CA ASP A 340 23.24 15.73 11.22
C ASP A 340 23.60 16.79 10.17
N LYS A 341 23.19 16.57 8.92
CA LYS A 341 23.45 17.48 7.80
C LYS A 341 22.49 18.68 7.76
N LEU A 342 21.20 18.47 7.98
CA LEU A 342 20.15 19.48 7.82
C LEU A 342 19.67 20.11 9.14
N GLY A 343 20.05 19.52 10.26
CA GLY A 343 19.42 19.76 11.56
C GLY A 343 18.24 18.82 11.79
N ALA A 344 18.00 18.46 13.05
CA ALA A 344 16.96 17.52 13.43
C ALA A 344 15.53 18.03 13.15
N GLU A 345 15.26 19.31 13.42
CA GLU A 345 13.89 19.86 13.32
C GLU A 345 13.30 19.81 11.90
N PRO A 346 14.03 20.22 10.83
CA PRO A 346 13.54 20.05 9.46
C PRO A 346 13.21 18.59 9.10
N VAL A 347 14.08 17.65 9.46
CA VAL A 347 13.88 16.22 9.15
C VAL A 347 12.67 15.66 9.92
N LYS A 348 12.55 16.00 11.21
CA LYS A 348 11.40 15.59 12.05
C LYS A 348 10.08 16.17 11.56
N ALA A 349 10.10 17.41 11.08
CA ALA A 349 8.91 18.07 10.56
C ALA A 349 8.32 17.35 9.33
N MET A 350 9.17 16.67 8.54
CA MET A 350 8.73 15.90 7.37
C MET A 350 8.01 14.60 7.72
N ARG A 351 8.19 14.09 8.93
CA ARG A 351 7.58 12.83 9.40
C ARG A 351 7.82 11.67 8.45
N HIS A 352 9.06 11.48 7.98
CA HIS A 352 9.40 10.40 7.03
C HIS A 352 8.87 9.04 7.47
N ARG A 353 8.54 8.19 6.51
CA ARG A 353 7.81 6.96 6.75
C ARG A 353 8.69 5.72 6.65
N VAL A 354 8.31 4.70 7.41
CA VAL A 354 8.77 3.34 7.22
C VAL A 354 7.54 2.46 7.04
N GLU A 355 7.50 1.77 5.92
CA GLU A 355 6.46 0.85 5.52
C GLU A 355 6.77 -0.53 6.10
N HIS A 356 5.72 -1.23 6.51
CA HIS A 356 5.76 -2.50 7.24
C HIS A 356 6.29 -2.36 8.65
N ALA A 357 7.58 -2.02 8.81
CA ALA A 357 8.24 -1.88 10.10
C ALA A 357 7.95 -3.08 11.04
N GLU A 358 8.15 -4.30 10.53
CA GLU A 358 7.74 -5.53 11.21
C GLU A 358 8.71 -5.93 12.34
N ALA A 359 10.03 -5.91 12.08
CA ALA A 359 11.04 -6.36 13.04
C ALA A 359 11.53 -5.24 13.97
N LEU A 360 10.60 -4.57 14.66
CA LEU A 360 10.93 -3.48 15.60
C LEU A 360 11.37 -4.01 16.98
N THR A 361 12.51 -3.51 17.46
CA THR A 361 12.95 -3.62 18.87
C THR A 361 12.54 -2.38 19.67
N PRO A 362 12.50 -2.43 21.02
CA PRO A 362 12.28 -1.25 21.85
C PRO A 362 13.20 -0.07 21.52
N GLU A 363 14.46 -0.35 21.16
CA GLU A 363 15.46 0.64 20.78
C GLU A 363 15.10 1.30 19.43
N THR A 364 14.69 0.52 18.44
CA THR A 364 14.23 1.07 17.15
C THR A 364 12.95 1.90 17.32
N ILE A 365 12.02 1.48 18.18
CA ILE A 365 10.80 2.26 18.49
C ILE A 365 11.16 3.60 19.13
N ALA A 366 12.11 3.61 20.06
CA ALA A 366 12.61 4.85 20.66
C ALA A 366 13.25 5.77 19.61
N ALA A 367 14.02 5.20 18.67
CA ALA A 367 14.63 5.95 17.58
C ALA A 367 13.58 6.53 16.61
N PHE A 368 12.48 5.83 16.33
CA PHE A 368 11.37 6.37 15.54
C PHE A 368 10.81 7.64 16.19
N ALA A 369 10.58 7.61 17.51
CA ALA A 369 10.09 8.78 18.26
C ALA A 369 11.11 9.93 18.28
N GLU A 370 12.40 9.60 18.42
CA GLU A 370 13.50 10.57 18.39
C GLU A 370 13.57 11.32 17.05
N LEU A 371 13.51 10.57 15.94
CA LEU A 371 13.67 11.04 14.57
C LEU A 371 12.37 11.52 13.92
N GLY A 372 11.23 11.41 14.62
CA GLY A 372 9.93 11.82 14.10
C GLY A 372 9.40 10.92 12.97
N LEU A 373 9.85 9.67 12.89
CA LEU A 373 9.42 8.73 11.87
C LEU A 373 7.98 8.25 12.09
N THR A 374 7.29 7.95 10.99
CA THR A 374 5.94 7.37 10.99
C THR A 374 6.02 5.91 10.53
N ALA A 375 5.46 4.99 11.31
CA ALA A 375 5.30 3.59 10.90
C ALA A 375 3.94 3.40 10.20
N SER A 376 3.97 2.84 9.00
CA SER A 376 2.79 2.41 8.25
C SER A 376 2.76 0.88 8.24
N VAL A 377 1.88 0.32 9.08
CA VAL A 377 1.90 -1.11 9.47
C VAL A 377 0.66 -1.85 8.92
N GLN A 378 0.79 -3.16 8.67
CA GLN A 378 -0.28 -4.00 8.11
C GLN A 378 -0.67 -5.11 9.10
N PRO A 379 -1.56 -4.87 10.07
CA PRO A 379 -1.96 -5.85 11.07
C PRO A 379 -2.53 -7.16 10.50
N ALA A 380 -3.01 -7.15 9.25
CA ALA A 380 -3.45 -8.35 8.55
C ALA A 380 -2.32 -9.39 8.40
N PHE A 381 -1.05 -8.96 8.41
CA PHE A 381 0.10 -9.85 8.25
C PHE A 381 0.23 -10.78 9.44
N ASP A 382 0.03 -10.26 10.65
CA ASP A 382 -0.01 -11.08 11.87
C ASP A 382 -1.09 -12.16 11.77
N ALA A 383 -2.27 -11.82 11.26
CA ALA A 383 -3.37 -12.78 11.15
C ALA A 383 -3.10 -13.87 10.09
N ALA A 384 -2.38 -13.54 9.03
CA ALA A 384 -2.10 -14.46 7.92
C ALA A 384 -0.86 -15.33 8.14
N TRP A 385 0.18 -14.79 8.79
CA TRP A 385 1.51 -15.42 8.84
C TRP A 385 2.13 -15.52 10.24
N ALA A 386 1.57 -14.90 11.29
CA ALA A 386 2.09 -15.11 12.63
C ALA A 386 1.76 -16.52 13.14
N ASP A 387 2.77 -17.18 13.71
CA ASP A 387 2.55 -18.46 14.39
C ASP A 387 1.71 -18.24 15.67
N PRO A 388 0.50 -18.83 15.79
CA PRO A 388 -0.34 -18.68 16.98
C PRO A 388 0.31 -19.25 18.25
N THR A 389 1.32 -20.14 18.14
CA THR A 389 2.06 -20.68 19.28
C THR A 389 3.12 -19.72 19.83
N ALA A 390 3.54 -18.73 19.04
CA ALA A 390 4.52 -17.72 19.44
C ALA A 390 4.00 -16.76 20.53
N CYS A 391 2.68 -16.72 20.80
CA CYS A 391 2.14 -15.91 21.89
C CYS A 391 1.57 -16.64 23.09
N THR A 392 1.59 -17.97 23.11
CA THR A 392 1.29 -18.76 24.31
C THR A 392 2.48 -19.53 24.84
N SER A 393 3.61 -19.52 24.14
CA SER A 393 4.83 -20.16 24.59
C SER A 393 6.01 -19.18 24.47
N ASN A 394 6.92 -19.25 25.44
CA ASN A 394 8.18 -18.50 25.44
C ASN A 394 9.16 -19.08 24.39
N ALA A 395 8.63 -19.48 23.24
CA ALA A 395 9.32 -20.18 22.17
C ALA A 395 8.89 -19.58 20.83
N SER A 396 9.88 -19.00 20.16
CA SER A 396 10.14 -19.14 18.73
C SER A 396 8.97 -18.85 17.78
N VAL A 397 9.04 -17.71 17.09
CA VAL A 397 8.57 -17.66 15.70
C VAL A 397 9.38 -18.71 14.93
N PRO A 398 8.80 -19.53 14.05
CA PRO A 398 9.57 -20.46 13.24
C PRO A 398 10.65 -19.80 12.38
N ASN A 399 10.61 -18.48 12.17
CA ASN A 399 11.52 -17.73 11.31
C ASN A 399 12.13 -16.46 11.95
N ALA A 400 12.25 -16.37 13.28
CA ALA A 400 12.96 -15.26 13.94
C ALA A 400 14.10 -15.76 14.85
N PRO A 401 15.25 -15.07 14.92
CA PRO A 401 16.41 -15.53 15.67
C PRO A 401 16.09 -15.75 17.16
N ARG A 402 16.65 -16.82 17.71
CA ARG A 402 16.61 -17.15 19.14
C ARG A 402 17.53 -16.21 19.95
N SER A 403 17.27 -14.91 19.94
CA SER A 403 17.91 -13.97 20.87
C SER A 403 17.31 -12.58 20.76
N SER A 404 16.05 -12.40 21.14
CA SER A 404 15.61 -11.08 21.59
C SER A 404 14.45 -11.17 22.57
N THR A 405 14.62 -10.44 23.66
CA THR A 405 13.64 -10.22 24.71
C THR A 405 12.36 -9.62 24.16
N ARG A 406 11.26 -10.38 24.34
CA ARG A 406 9.90 -9.90 24.64
C ARG A 406 9.34 -8.85 23.66
N SER A 407 8.72 -9.32 22.58
CA SER A 407 7.70 -8.56 21.85
C SER A 407 6.61 -8.10 22.84
N PRO A 408 6.33 -6.79 22.99
CA PRO A 408 5.23 -6.34 23.82
C PRO A 408 3.91 -6.52 23.08
N ARG A 409 3.22 -7.64 23.33
CA ARG A 409 1.76 -7.68 23.16
C ARG A 409 1.08 -6.85 24.25
N CYS A 410 -0.03 -6.24 23.85
CA CYS A 410 -0.93 -5.36 24.60
C CYS A 410 -0.62 -3.85 24.54
N CYS A 411 -0.80 -3.23 23.37
CA CYS A 411 -1.45 -1.92 23.34
C CYS A 411 -2.96 -2.12 23.51
N GLY A 412 -3.41 -2.12 24.78
CA GLY A 412 -4.78 -1.71 25.10
C GLY A 412 -4.97 -0.22 24.76
N PRO A 413 -6.21 0.26 24.62
CA PRO A 413 -6.49 1.50 23.91
C PRO A 413 -5.84 2.71 24.58
N ALA A 414 -5.33 3.62 23.76
CA ALA A 414 -4.75 4.92 24.10
C ALA A 414 -3.30 4.92 24.63
N SER A 415 -2.34 4.68 23.75
CA SER A 415 -1.20 5.59 23.64
C SER A 415 -1.50 6.54 22.47
N ARG A 416 -1.63 7.82 22.79
CA ARG A 416 -2.04 8.89 21.89
C ARG A 416 -0.90 9.18 20.91
N TRP A 417 -0.78 8.36 19.86
CA TRP A 417 -0.05 8.75 18.67
C TRP A 417 -0.77 9.96 18.07
N PRO A 418 -0.09 11.07 17.76
CA PRO A 418 -0.73 12.10 16.97
C PRO A 418 -0.95 11.54 15.57
N SER A 419 -2.16 11.04 15.32
CA SER A 419 -2.78 11.02 14.00
C SER A 419 -2.87 12.48 13.57
N ALA A 420 -1.78 13.02 13.02
CA ALA A 420 -1.81 14.33 12.41
C ALA A 420 -2.51 14.17 11.06
N PRO A 421 -3.64 14.84 10.80
CA PRO A 421 -4.09 14.98 9.43
C PRO A 421 -2.98 15.69 8.66
N THR A 422 -2.47 15.04 7.60
CA THR A 422 -1.61 15.66 6.58
C THR A 422 -2.45 16.68 5.82
N ARG A 423 -2.60 17.89 6.38
CA ARG A 423 -3.18 19.01 5.66
C ARG A 423 -2.05 19.76 4.95
N PRO A 424 -2.01 19.83 3.61
CA PRO A 424 -1.14 20.80 2.95
C PRO A 424 -1.62 22.20 3.32
N SER A 425 -0.70 23.05 3.76
CA SER A 425 -0.97 24.44 4.18
C SER A 425 -1.45 25.30 3.00
N PRO A 426 -2.62 25.95 3.06
CA PRO A 426 -2.91 27.08 2.19
C PRO A 426 -2.42 28.38 2.83
N ARG A 427 -1.65 29.12 2.03
CA ARG A 427 -1.15 30.48 2.27
C ARG A 427 -2.23 31.41 2.85
N SER A 428 -1.85 32.21 3.84
CA SER A 428 -2.73 33.16 4.54
C SER A 428 -3.27 34.29 3.65
N THR A 429 -4.54 34.64 3.82
CA THR A 429 -5.04 36.02 3.64
C THR A 429 -5.90 36.42 4.83
N ARG A 430 -5.56 37.55 5.44
CA ARG A 430 -6.19 38.15 6.63
C ARG A 430 -7.59 38.70 6.33
N GLY A 431 -8.50 38.59 7.30
CA GLY A 431 -9.72 39.40 7.37
C GLY A 431 -10.67 38.95 8.48
N ALA A 432 -10.59 39.58 9.66
CA ALA A 432 -11.68 39.60 10.64
C ALA A 432 -12.70 40.69 10.24
N PRO A 433 -13.98 40.64 10.67
CA PRO A 433 -14.33 41.19 11.99
C PRO A 433 -15.55 40.56 12.75
N SER A 434 -15.42 40.57 14.09
CA SER A 434 -16.41 41.03 15.11
C SER A 434 -17.76 40.34 15.36
N ALA A 435 -17.94 39.85 16.60
CA ALA A 435 -19.22 39.69 17.33
C ALA A 435 -19.75 41.05 17.88
N PRO A 436 -21.02 41.18 18.37
CA PRO A 436 -21.32 40.98 19.82
C PRO A 436 -22.82 40.54 20.09
N PRO A 437 -23.46 40.66 21.31
CA PRO A 437 -23.91 39.50 22.12
C PRO A 437 -25.42 39.62 22.62
N PRO A 438 -25.85 39.11 23.81
CA PRO A 438 -26.91 38.10 23.95
C PRO A 438 -28.24 38.58 24.59
N SER A 439 -29.33 37.79 24.53
CA SER A 439 -30.48 37.98 25.42
C SER A 439 -31.27 36.70 25.80
N THR A 440 -31.19 36.35 27.09
CA THR A 440 -32.28 36.01 28.03
C THR A 440 -33.36 34.96 27.70
N ALA A 441 -33.37 33.88 28.50
CA ALA A 441 -34.52 33.00 28.85
C ALA A 441 -35.59 33.79 29.68
N PRO A 442 -36.86 33.32 29.94
CA PRO A 442 -37.26 32.03 30.58
C PRO A 442 -38.70 31.52 30.17
N PRO A 443 -39.49 30.75 30.97
CA PRO A 443 -39.25 29.48 31.66
C PRO A 443 -40.20 28.32 31.22
N SER A 444 -39.90 27.14 31.77
CA SER A 444 -40.61 25.85 31.80
C SER A 444 -42.15 25.83 31.81
N THR A 445 -42.74 24.85 31.11
CA THR A 445 -43.86 24.04 31.62
C THR A 445 -43.79 22.59 31.13
N ALA A 446 -44.06 21.67 32.05
CA ALA A 446 -44.18 20.24 31.80
C ALA A 446 -45.62 19.88 31.43
N SER A 447 -45.83 18.97 30.48
CA SER A 447 -46.92 17.99 30.60
C SER A 447 -46.66 16.75 29.74
N ARG A 448 -46.98 15.60 30.33
CA ARG A 448 -46.91 14.24 29.76
C ARG A 448 -48.02 14.03 28.74
N SER A 449 -47.74 13.28 27.66
CA SER A 449 -48.57 12.13 27.23
C SER A 449 -47.99 11.42 26.00
N ALA A 450 -47.63 10.14 26.16
CA ALA A 450 -47.72 9.09 25.13
C ALA A 450 -49.19 8.55 25.13
N PRO A 451 -49.69 7.74 24.18
CA PRO A 451 -48.96 6.81 23.30
C PRO A 451 -49.52 6.60 21.86
N ARG A 452 -48.75 5.91 21.00
CA ARG A 452 -49.15 4.68 20.25
C ARG A 452 -48.18 4.36 19.09
N SER A 453 -47.66 3.13 19.10
CA SER A 453 -46.98 2.44 17.98
C SER A 453 -47.99 2.03 16.89
N PRO A 454 -47.58 1.92 15.61
CA PRO A 454 -47.24 0.61 15.00
C PRO A 454 -46.23 0.73 13.81
N PRO A 455 -46.03 -0.30 12.97
CA PRO A 455 -45.48 -1.62 13.21
C PRO A 455 -44.05 -1.79 12.63
N THR A 456 -43.31 -2.76 13.15
CA THR A 456 -42.00 -3.22 12.69
C THR A 456 -42.05 -3.83 11.28
N PRO A 457 -41.12 -3.52 10.37
CA PRO A 457 -40.72 -4.44 9.32
C PRO A 457 -39.40 -5.14 9.67
N ALA A 458 -39.35 -6.39 9.23
CA ALA A 458 -38.33 -7.40 9.44
C ALA A 458 -36.88 -6.91 9.32
N ALA A 459 -36.06 -7.35 10.28
CA ALA A 459 -34.61 -7.34 10.20
C ALA A 459 -34.17 -8.12 8.95
N ALA A 460 -33.61 -7.41 7.97
CA ALA A 460 -32.77 -8.02 6.95
C ALA A 460 -31.40 -8.26 7.58
N THR A 461 -31.14 -9.50 8.01
CA THR A 461 -29.79 -10.00 8.25
C THR A 461 -29.01 -9.94 6.94
N ALA A 462 -28.21 -8.90 6.75
CA ALA A 462 -27.18 -8.87 5.72
C ALA A 462 -26.05 -9.83 6.16
N PRO A 463 -25.63 -10.78 5.32
CA PRO A 463 -24.54 -11.68 5.65
C PRO A 463 -23.22 -10.89 5.68
N SER A 464 -22.42 -11.19 6.69
CA SER A 464 -21.03 -10.74 6.82
C SER A 464 -20.22 -11.13 5.59
N ALA A 465 -19.94 -10.18 4.70
CA ALA A 465 -19.00 -10.31 3.60
C ALA A 465 -17.68 -9.64 3.97
N THR A 466 -16.82 -10.36 4.70
CA THR A 466 -15.41 -10.01 4.86
C THR A 466 -14.72 -10.23 3.53
N THR A 467 -14.40 -9.15 2.81
CA THR A 467 -13.55 -9.25 1.62
C THR A 467 -12.10 -9.10 2.05
N ARG A 468 -11.31 -10.08 1.61
CA ARG A 468 -9.89 -10.24 1.89
C ARG A 468 -9.13 -9.43 0.85
N THR A 469 -8.60 -8.28 1.24
CA THR A 469 -7.65 -7.53 0.42
C THR A 469 -6.70 -6.79 1.33
N ALA A 470 -5.48 -7.29 1.43
CA ALA A 470 -4.25 -6.54 1.71
C ALA A 470 -3.13 -7.38 1.12
N SER A 471 -2.26 -6.74 0.32
CA SER A 471 -1.05 -7.27 -0.32
C SER A 471 -0.86 -8.79 -0.28
N TRP A 472 -1.23 -9.44 -1.38
CA TRP A 472 -0.80 -10.76 -1.80
C TRP A 472 -0.82 -11.89 -0.74
N CYS A 473 -1.92 -12.67 -0.81
CA CYS A 473 -2.14 -14.02 -0.29
C CYS A 473 -2.81 -14.17 1.10
N PRO A 474 -4.02 -14.77 1.21
CA PRO A 474 -4.76 -14.93 2.48
C PRO A 474 -4.76 -16.36 3.08
N ALA A 475 -4.80 -16.48 4.42
CA ALA A 475 -5.15 -17.71 5.14
C ALA A 475 -6.34 -17.51 6.12
N ARG A 476 -7.11 -18.59 6.37
CA ARG A 476 -8.47 -18.62 6.98
C ARG A 476 -8.51 -18.64 8.51
N SER A 477 -9.65 -18.20 9.07
CA SER A 477 -10.08 -18.39 10.47
C SER A 477 -10.65 -19.81 10.75
N PRO A 478 -10.50 -20.36 11.98
CA PRO A 478 -11.06 -21.65 12.38
C PRO A 478 -12.56 -21.57 12.79
N PRO A 479 -13.29 -22.70 12.86
CA PRO A 479 -14.74 -22.72 13.05
C PRO A 479 -15.17 -22.28 14.47
N THR A 480 -16.24 -21.49 14.53
CA THR A 480 -16.89 -21.03 15.77
C THR A 480 -17.44 -22.20 16.58
N ARG A 481 -16.92 -22.42 17.79
CA ARG A 481 -17.61 -23.17 18.85
C ARG A 481 -18.41 -22.18 19.72
N SER A 482 -19.71 -22.42 19.82
CA SER A 482 -20.63 -21.71 20.70
C SER A 482 -20.37 -22.04 22.18
N GLY A 483 -19.95 -21.05 22.97
CA GLY A 483 -19.89 -21.10 24.42
C GLY A 483 -20.30 -19.73 25.01
N PRO A 484 -20.86 -19.67 26.23
CA PRO A 484 -21.41 -18.44 26.78
C PRO A 484 -20.31 -17.43 27.16
N PRO A 485 -20.61 -16.12 27.18
CA PRO A 485 -19.62 -15.07 27.43
C PRO A 485 -19.12 -15.10 28.89
N PRO A 486 -17.83 -14.85 29.16
CA PRO A 486 -17.32 -14.76 30.53
C PRO A 486 -17.73 -13.44 31.19
N THR A 487 -18.15 -13.54 32.44
CA THR A 487 -18.47 -12.44 33.36
C THR A 487 -17.21 -11.75 33.87
N TRP A 488 -17.21 -10.40 33.87
CA TRP A 488 -16.11 -9.57 34.35
C TRP A 488 -16.15 -9.39 35.88
N SER A 489 -15.00 -9.54 36.54
CA SER A 489 -14.79 -9.32 37.97
C SER A 489 -13.78 -8.19 38.16
N SER A 490 -14.20 -7.12 38.83
CA SER A 490 -13.39 -5.95 39.17
C SER A 490 -12.69 -6.13 40.52
N ARG A 491 -11.37 -6.36 40.52
CA ARG A 491 -10.51 -6.17 41.70
C ARG A 491 -9.18 -5.53 41.30
N PRO A 492 -8.74 -4.45 41.97
CA PRO A 492 -7.46 -3.80 41.70
C PRO A 492 -6.28 -4.59 42.30
N PRO A 493 -5.08 -4.57 41.70
CA PRO A 493 -3.89 -5.25 42.23
C PRO A 493 -3.17 -4.41 43.30
N THR A 494 -2.64 -5.10 44.31
CA THR A 494 -1.74 -4.59 45.37
C THR A 494 -0.28 -4.47 44.90
N PRO A 495 0.52 -3.51 45.42
CA PRO A 495 1.89 -3.28 44.97
C PRO A 495 2.90 -4.22 45.68
N ALA A 496 3.96 -4.61 44.96
CA ALA A 496 5.12 -5.32 45.50
C ALA A 496 6.37 -4.41 45.50
N SER A 497 7.15 -4.50 46.57
CA SER A 497 8.34 -3.70 46.91
C SER A 497 9.60 -4.06 46.08
N PRO A 498 10.66 -3.20 46.06
CA PRO A 498 11.72 -3.22 45.05
C PRO A 498 12.95 -4.05 45.47
N THR A 499 13.65 -4.63 44.50
CA THR A 499 14.97 -5.25 44.69
C THR A 499 16.01 -4.72 43.70
N GLY A 500 17.03 -4.03 44.24
CA GLY A 500 18.45 -4.02 43.83
C GLY A 500 18.88 -3.43 42.46
N PRO A 501 19.96 -2.64 42.38
CA PRO A 501 20.48 -2.13 41.11
C PRO A 501 21.40 -3.14 40.41
N PRO A 502 21.40 -3.24 39.06
CA PRO A 502 22.38 -4.03 38.34
C PRO A 502 23.65 -3.21 37.99
N THR A 503 24.79 -3.90 38.01
CA THR A 503 26.13 -3.43 37.59
C THR A 503 26.27 -3.39 36.05
N PRO A 504 27.14 -2.53 35.47
CA PRO A 504 27.22 -2.33 34.03
C PRO A 504 28.05 -3.42 33.31
N ALA A 505 27.57 -3.83 32.13
CA ALA A 505 28.26 -4.73 31.21
C ALA A 505 29.15 -3.94 30.21
N PRO A 506 30.25 -4.53 29.69
CA PRO A 506 31.18 -3.84 28.79
C PRO A 506 30.66 -3.75 27.35
N ALA A 507 31.18 -2.77 26.60
CA ALA A 507 30.79 -2.47 25.22
C ALA A 507 31.13 -3.60 24.22
N PRO A 508 30.28 -3.83 23.18
CA PRO A 508 30.54 -4.82 22.14
C PRO A 508 31.58 -4.33 21.10
N PRO A 509 32.30 -5.25 20.42
CA PRO A 509 33.32 -4.91 19.44
C PRO A 509 32.71 -4.52 18.08
N ALA A 510 33.41 -3.67 17.33
CA ALA A 510 33.05 -3.25 15.98
C ALA A 510 33.12 -4.40 14.95
N CYS A 511 32.20 -4.42 13.99
CA CYS A 511 32.20 -5.36 12.85
C CYS A 511 33.45 -5.18 11.95
N PRO A 512 33.99 -6.27 11.37
CA PRO A 512 35.16 -6.19 10.51
C PRO A 512 34.82 -5.62 9.12
N THR A 513 35.57 -4.61 8.71
CA THR A 513 35.64 -4.13 7.32
C THR A 513 36.21 -5.22 6.41
N SER A 514 35.61 -5.45 5.24
CA SER A 514 36.11 -6.39 4.22
C SER A 514 37.50 -6.01 3.68
N PRO A 515 38.36 -6.98 3.29
CA PRO A 515 39.68 -6.74 2.71
C PRO A 515 39.60 -6.32 1.21
N PRO A 516 40.68 -5.77 0.62
CA PRO A 516 40.61 -4.95 -0.60
C PRO A 516 40.44 -5.74 -1.90
N ALA A 517 39.88 -5.03 -2.88
CA ALA A 517 39.48 -5.45 -4.21
C ALA A 517 40.60 -5.96 -5.13
N ASN A 518 40.23 -6.80 -6.12
CA ASN A 518 40.94 -7.04 -7.37
C ASN A 518 40.00 -7.67 -8.42
N PRO A 519 40.26 -7.50 -9.73
CA PRO A 519 39.86 -6.34 -10.54
C PRO A 519 38.63 -6.61 -11.43
N SER A 520 37.95 -5.53 -11.79
CA SER A 520 36.70 -5.48 -12.57
C SER A 520 36.77 -6.13 -13.97
N PRO A 521 35.69 -6.78 -14.45
CA PRO A 521 35.38 -6.85 -15.87
C PRO A 521 34.67 -5.56 -16.34
N PRO A 522 34.73 -5.21 -17.63
CA PRO A 522 34.55 -3.84 -18.10
C PRO A 522 33.10 -3.34 -18.01
N ALA A 523 32.97 -2.08 -17.60
CA ALA A 523 31.74 -1.31 -17.58
C ALA A 523 31.11 -1.22 -18.98
N CYS A 524 29.84 -1.63 -19.10
CA CYS A 524 28.98 -1.17 -20.17
C CYS A 524 28.49 0.24 -19.83
N ALA A 525 28.93 1.22 -20.63
CA ALA A 525 28.48 2.60 -20.55
C ALA A 525 26.99 2.73 -20.94
N PRO A 526 26.25 3.68 -20.35
CA PRO A 526 24.85 3.92 -20.68
C PRO A 526 24.72 4.57 -22.07
N TRP A 527 23.88 3.99 -22.93
CA TRP A 527 23.47 4.61 -24.18
C TRP A 527 22.53 5.78 -23.90
N SER A 528 23.05 7.00 -24.12
CA SER A 528 22.25 8.21 -24.20
C SER A 528 21.62 8.33 -25.59
N ALA A 529 20.32 8.62 -25.61
CA ALA A 529 19.57 8.96 -26.80
C ALA A 529 20.09 10.25 -27.44
N ALA A 530 20.37 10.23 -28.74
CA ALA A 530 20.60 11.42 -29.55
C ALA A 530 19.73 11.36 -30.82
N GLY A 531 18.83 12.33 -30.95
CA GLY A 531 18.03 12.60 -32.14
C GLY A 531 18.85 13.15 -33.32
N PRO A 532 18.19 13.41 -34.47
CA PRO A 532 18.79 13.25 -35.78
C PRO A 532 19.61 14.47 -36.22
N SER A 533 20.75 14.23 -36.87
CA SER A 533 21.55 15.27 -37.54
C SER A 533 21.56 15.05 -39.06
N THR A 534 21.11 16.09 -39.75
CA THR A 534 21.20 16.32 -41.20
C THR A 534 22.64 16.35 -41.70
N PRO A 535 22.96 15.81 -42.90
CA PRO A 535 24.31 15.92 -43.44
C PRO A 535 24.45 17.10 -44.41
N THR A 536 25.30 18.07 -44.04
CA THR A 536 25.91 19.04 -44.96
C THR A 536 27.14 18.40 -45.62
N GLY A 537 27.19 18.46 -46.95
CA GLY A 537 28.24 17.80 -47.74
C GLY A 537 29.54 18.58 -47.90
N THR A 538 30.53 17.89 -48.47
CA THR A 538 31.62 18.50 -49.25
C THR A 538 32.05 17.57 -50.39
N ARG A 539 32.33 18.21 -51.52
CA ARG A 539 32.59 17.69 -52.87
C ARG A 539 33.97 17.05 -53.04
N ARG A 540 34.03 16.08 -53.97
CA ARG A 540 34.98 15.85 -55.11
C ARG A 540 34.93 14.34 -55.42
N THR A 541 34.76 13.79 -56.63
CA THR A 541 35.03 14.19 -58.03
C THR A 541 34.24 13.20 -58.93
N ALA A 542 33.75 13.67 -60.08
CA ALA A 542 33.16 12.85 -61.15
C ALA A 542 34.27 12.23 -62.06
N PRO A 543 33.98 11.29 -63.00
CA PRO A 543 33.10 11.55 -64.15
C PRO A 543 32.16 10.43 -64.64
N ALA A 544 31.08 10.89 -65.29
CA ALA A 544 30.42 10.41 -66.50
C ALA A 544 29.78 8.99 -66.58
N SER A 545 28.46 8.93 -66.76
CA SER A 545 27.82 8.72 -68.09
C SER A 545 26.28 8.61 -68.00
N GLU A 546 25.62 9.28 -68.96
CA GLU A 546 24.36 8.93 -69.67
C GLU A 546 22.99 8.86 -68.95
N VAL A 547 22.18 9.89 -69.27
CA VAL A 547 20.70 10.01 -69.38
C VAL A 547 20.24 9.11 -70.57
N PRO A 548 18.98 8.61 -70.79
CA PRO A 548 17.68 9.26 -70.52
C PRO A 548 16.42 8.39 -70.15
N PHE A 549 15.41 9.12 -69.66
CA PHE A 549 13.96 9.09 -70.01
C PHE A 549 12.95 8.08 -69.43
N GLY A 550 11.79 8.68 -69.06
CA GLY A 550 10.44 8.12 -69.08
C GLY A 550 9.94 7.70 -67.70
N GLY A 551 8.85 8.18 -67.12
CA GLY A 551 7.74 8.95 -67.63
C GLY A 551 6.45 8.50 -66.92
N ARG A 552 5.85 9.43 -66.15
CA ARG A 552 4.41 9.56 -65.85
C ARG A 552 3.62 8.47 -65.07
N ARG A 553 3.02 8.99 -64.00
CA ARG A 553 1.57 9.01 -63.63
C ARG A 553 0.91 7.76 -63.01
N THR A 554 0.55 7.95 -61.74
CA THR A 554 -0.78 7.74 -61.12
C THR A 554 -1.58 6.50 -61.52
N ARG A 555 -1.70 5.55 -60.59
CA ARG A 555 -2.88 5.33 -59.75
C ARG A 555 -2.47 4.66 -58.45
#